data_AF-A0A962XFT6-F1
#
_entry.id   AF-A0A962XFT6-F1
#
_cell.length_a   1.000
_cell.length_b   1.000
_cell.length_c   1.000
_cell.angle_alpha   90.00
_cell.angle_beta   90.00
_cell.angle_gamma   90.00
#
_symmetry.space_group_name_H-M   'P 1'
#
loop_
_entity.id
_entity.type
_entity.pdbx_description
1 polymer ?
#
loop_
_entity_poly.entity_id
_entity_poly.type
_entity_poly.pdbx_seq_one_letter_code
_entity_poly.pdbx_strand_id
1 'polypeptide(L)'
;GTRDGFGHGQLGGAAPVVANVIKDALGYKFHWAVADYLQRAARHLASSSDVEQAYALGKAAVEKAVEGKNSIMPTVVRTSNNPYAWEIGEAPLSEVANVEKMMPMDFISEDGFGITQKCKDYLYPLIQGEAYPPYKANGMPDYVTLKLAPVERKLGDFEL
;
A
#
# COMPACT_ATOMS: atom_id res chain seq x y z
N GLY A 1 21.32 19.16 12.23
CA GLY A 1 20.55 18.39 11.24
C GLY A 1 21.11 18.68 9.87
N THR A 2 21.41 17.64 9.11
CA THR A 2 21.81 17.74 7.70
C THR A 2 20.62 18.26 6.89
N ARG A 3 20.87 19.24 6.02
CA ARG A 3 19.91 19.76 5.04
C ARG A 3 20.18 19.02 3.72
N ASP A 4 19.14 18.55 3.04
CA ASP A 4 19.31 18.04 1.68
C ASP A 4 19.53 19.20 0.68
N GLY A 5 19.84 18.85 -0.57
CA GLY A 5 20.06 19.82 -1.66
C GLY A 5 18.84 20.67 -2.04
N PHE A 6 17.68 20.41 -1.44
CA PHE A 6 16.43 21.16 -1.63
C PHE A 6 16.06 22.01 -0.41
N GLY A 7 16.90 22.05 0.62
CA GLY A 7 16.71 22.87 1.81
C GLY A 7 15.79 22.25 2.86
N HIS A 8 15.34 20.99 2.68
CA HIS A 8 14.60 20.28 3.70
C HIS A 8 15.54 19.94 4.85
N GLY A 9 15.22 20.44 6.04
CA GLY A 9 15.90 20.01 7.25
C GLY A 9 15.56 18.54 7.50
N GLN A 10 16.57 17.71 7.72
CA GLN A 10 16.37 16.37 8.27
C GLN A 10 15.90 16.52 9.72
N LEU A 11 14.61 16.75 9.88
CA LEU A 11 13.90 16.65 11.15
C LEU A 11 13.96 15.18 11.57
N GLY A 12 14.36 14.90 12.81
CA GLY A 12 14.12 13.57 13.36
C GLY A 12 12.63 13.27 13.25
N GLY A 13 12.26 12.10 12.73
CA GLY A 13 10.87 11.78 12.35
C GLY A 13 9.84 11.99 13.45
N ALA A 14 8.55 11.87 13.14
CA ALA A 14 7.48 12.12 14.11
C ALA A 14 7.57 11.26 15.38
N ALA A 15 8.09 10.03 15.29
CA ALA A 15 8.22 9.10 16.40
C ALA A 15 9.06 9.63 17.59
N PRO A 16 10.34 10.05 17.41
CA PRO A 16 11.10 10.65 18.50
C PRO A 16 10.50 11.95 19.03
N VAL A 17 9.79 12.74 18.21
CA VAL A 17 9.10 13.96 18.67
C VAL A 17 7.99 13.61 19.66
N VAL A 18 7.09 12.69 19.29
CA VAL A 18 6.00 12.24 20.17
C VAL A 18 6.54 11.60 21.45
N ALA A 19 7.58 10.77 21.34
CA ALA A 19 8.20 10.11 22.49
C ALA A 19 8.75 11.12 23.51
N ASN A 20 9.44 12.17 23.04
CA ASN A 20 9.95 13.21 23.91
C ASN A 20 8.83 14.04 24.55
N VAL A 21 7.77 14.39 23.81
CA VAL A 21 6.59 15.07 24.38
C VAL A 21 6.00 14.28 25.54
N ILE A 22 5.86 12.96 25.40
CA ILE A 22 5.34 12.08 26.45
C ILE A 22 6.29 12.07 27.67
N LYS A 23 7.61 11.96 27.45
CA LYS A 23 8.59 11.94 28.53
C LYS A 23 8.61 13.26 29.30
N ASP A 24 8.59 14.39 28.59
CA ASP A 24 8.70 15.70 29.22
C ASP A 24 7.43 16.06 29.99
N ALA A 25 6.26 15.64 29.49
CA ALA A 25 4.99 15.89 30.15
C ALA A 25 4.69 14.92 31.33
N LEU A 26 5.04 13.64 31.19
CA LEU A 26 4.57 12.57 32.11
C LEU A 26 5.70 11.84 32.84
N GLY A 27 6.96 12.03 32.46
CA GLY A 27 8.13 11.39 33.08
C GLY A 27 8.29 9.90 32.77
N TYR A 28 7.49 9.34 31.86
CA TYR A 28 7.53 7.91 31.55
C TYR A 28 8.73 7.53 30.68
N LYS A 29 9.32 6.37 30.99
CA LYS A 29 10.29 5.70 30.11
C LYS A 29 9.56 5.25 28.84
N PHE A 30 10.12 5.56 27.67
CA PHE A 30 9.57 5.18 26.38
C PHE A 30 10.49 4.26 25.57
N HIS A 31 9.91 3.66 24.53
CA HIS A 31 10.61 3.05 23.42
C HIS A 31 9.91 3.47 22.12
N TRP A 32 10.66 3.64 21.04
CA TRP A 32 10.11 3.95 19.73
C TRP A 32 10.91 3.23 18.64
N ALA A 33 10.23 2.92 17.54
CA ALA A 33 10.82 2.35 16.33
C ALA A 33 10.15 2.97 15.10
N VAL A 34 10.82 2.93 13.96
CA VAL A 34 10.27 3.39 12.68
C VAL A 34 10.33 2.23 11.70
N ALA A 35 9.18 1.83 11.17
CA ALA A 35 9.09 0.69 10.26
C ALA A 35 9.68 0.98 8.86
N ASP A 36 9.52 2.22 8.38
CA ASP A 36 10.06 2.69 7.09
C ASP A 36 9.76 1.70 5.94
N TYR A 37 10.78 1.22 5.22
CA TYR A 37 10.61 0.29 4.11
C TYR A 37 10.00 -1.06 4.50
N LEU A 38 10.13 -1.48 5.77
CA LEU A 38 9.63 -2.78 6.21
C LEU A 38 8.13 -2.90 6.01
N GLN A 39 7.36 -1.86 6.33
CA GLN A 39 5.89 -1.92 6.27
C GLN A 39 5.33 -2.06 4.85
N ARG A 40 6.11 -1.68 3.82
CA ARG A 40 5.71 -1.77 2.41
C ARG A 40 6.40 -2.89 1.63
N ALA A 41 7.39 -3.56 2.23
CA ALA A 41 8.12 -4.67 1.64
C ALA A 41 7.96 -5.99 2.42
N ALA A 42 7.01 -6.05 3.37
CA ALA A 42 6.73 -7.20 4.22
C ALA A 42 5.98 -8.33 3.47
N ARG A 43 6.44 -8.73 2.28
CA ARG A 43 5.82 -9.81 1.50
C ARG A 43 5.74 -11.13 2.31
N HIS A 44 6.63 -11.34 3.28
CA HIS A 44 6.58 -12.50 4.18
C HIS A 44 5.30 -12.63 5.01
N LEU A 45 4.50 -11.57 5.15
CA LEU A 45 3.26 -11.51 5.95
C LEU A 45 2.17 -10.73 5.19
N ALA A 46 2.18 -10.81 3.86
CA ALA A 46 1.18 -10.14 3.04
C ALA A 46 -0.21 -10.77 3.23
N SER A 47 -1.24 -9.93 3.17
CA SER A 47 -2.63 -10.38 3.14
C SER A 47 -2.91 -11.18 1.87
N SER A 48 -3.60 -12.31 2.01
CA SER A 48 -4.09 -13.07 0.85
C SER A 48 -5.06 -12.25 0.01
N SER A 49 -5.95 -11.50 0.65
CA SER A 49 -6.92 -10.64 -0.03
C SER A 49 -6.25 -9.59 -0.93
N ASP A 50 -5.21 -8.92 -0.44
CA ASP A 50 -4.43 -7.96 -1.23
C ASP A 50 -3.68 -8.63 -2.39
N VAL A 51 -3.03 -9.77 -2.14
CA VAL A 51 -2.30 -10.53 -3.18
C VAL A 51 -3.22 -11.00 -4.30
N GLU A 52 -4.39 -11.54 -3.95
CA GLU A 52 -5.40 -12.01 -4.91
C GLU A 52 -5.96 -10.86 -5.76
N GLN A 53 -6.31 -9.74 -5.13
CA GLN A 53 -6.81 -8.55 -5.83
C GLN A 53 -5.75 -7.96 -6.75
N ALA A 54 -4.50 -7.82 -6.29
CA ALA A 54 -3.40 -7.31 -7.10
C ALA A 54 -3.16 -8.16 -8.35
N TYR A 55 -3.20 -9.49 -8.22
CA TYR A 55 -3.07 -10.40 -9.36
C TYR A 55 -4.26 -10.30 -10.32
N ALA A 56 -5.49 -10.27 -9.79
CA ALA A 56 -6.70 -10.17 -10.58
C ALA A 56 -6.79 -8.86 -11.37
N LEU A 57 -6.37 -7.74 -10.78
CA LEU A 57 -6.29 -6.43 -11.45
C LEU A 57 -5.32 -6.47 -12.64
N GLY A 58 -4.12 -7.04 -12.46
CA GLY A 58 -3.14 -7.18 -13.53
C GLY A 58 -3.63 -8.05 -14.68
N LYS A 59 -4.26 -9.19 -14.35
CA LYS A 59 -4.90 -10.08 -15.33
C LYS A 59 -6.01 -9.36 -16.10
N ALA A 60 -6.92 -8.71 -15.39
CA ALA A 60 -8.05 -8.01 -15.99
C ALA A 60 -7.61 -6.85 -16.90
N ALA A 61 -6.54 -6.13 -16.55
CA ALA A 61 -6.01 -5.06 -17.39
C ALA A 61 -5.64 -5.57 -18.80
N VAL A 62 -5.00 -6.74 -18.88
CA VAL A 62 -4.64 -7.37 -20.15
C VAL A 62 -5.89 -7.85 -20.89
N GLU A 63 -6.81 -8.53 -20.20
CA GLU A 63 -8.07 -8.98 -20.81
C GLU A 63 -8.88 -7.82 -21.40
N LYS A 64 -8.99 -6.70 -20.68
CA LYS A 64 -9.68 -5.49 -21.16
C LYS A 64 -9.00 -4.84 -22.35
N ALA A 65 -7.67 -4.79 -22.37
CA ALA A 65 -6.93 -4.30 -23.53
C ALA A 65 -7.16 -5.19 -24.77
N VAL A 66 -7.19 -6.51 -24.60
CA VAL A 66 -7.47 -7.48 -25.68
C VAL A 66 -8.93 -7.38 -26.17
N GLU A 67 -9.88 -7.11 -25.27
CA GLU A 67 -11.28 -6.80 -25.61
C GLU A 67 -11.43 -5.46 -26.37
N GLY A 68 -10.35 -4.70 -26.56
CA GLY A 68 -10.36 -3.42 -27.28
C GLY A 68 -10.72 -2.22 -26.41
N LYS A 69 -10.79 -2.38 -25.08
CA LYS A 69 -11.00 -1.24 -24.17
C LYS A 69 -9.73 -0.41 -24.07
N ASN A 70 -9.90 0.90 -23.96
CA ASN A 70 -8.81 1.86 -23.83
C ASN A 70 -9.18 2.91 -22.77
N SER A 71 -8.16 3.52 -22.16
CA SER A 71 -8.31 4.64 -21.22
C SER A 71 -9.20 4.32 -20.01
N ILE A 72 -9.14 3.08 -19.52
CA ILE A 72 -9.83 2.61 -18.30
C ILE A 72 -8.83 2.08 -17.28
N MET A 73 -9.24 2.05 -16.02
CA MET A 73 -8.55 1.42 -14.91
C MET A 73 -9.43 0.29 -14.34
N PRO A 74 -8.94 -0.97 -14.28
CA PRO A 74 -9.63 -2.01 -13.53
C PRO A 74 -9.74 -1.65 -12.05
N THR A 75 -10.86 -1.99 -11.42
CA THR A 75 -11.14 -1.64 -10.02
C THR A 75 -11.57 -2.86 -9.21
N VAL A 76 -11.32 -2.84 -7.90
CA VAL A 76 -11.94 -3.81 -6.98
C VAL A 76 -13.26 -3.25 -6.49
N VAL A 77 -14.37 -3.92 -6.82
CA VAL A 77 -15.72 -3.55 -6.38
C VAL A 77 -16.15 -4.49 -5.27
N ARG A 78 -16.32 -3.96 -4.06
CA ARG A 78 -16.86 -4.73 -2.94
C ARG A 78 -18.36 -4.98 -3.15
N THR A 79 -18.77 -6.24 -3.24
CA THR A 79 -20.16 -6.65 -3.45
C THR A 79 -20.86 -7.11 -2.17
N SER A 80 -20.10 -7.57 -1.17
CA SER A 80 -20.63 -7.92 0.16
C SER A 80 -19.60 -7.70 1.26
N ASN A 81 -20.06 -7.37 2.46
CA ASN A 81 -19.23 -7.23 3.66
C ASN A 81 -19.18 -8.52 4.50
N ASN A 82 -20.27 -9.28 4.57
CA ASN A 82 -20.35 -10.50 5.36
C ASN A 82 -21.28 -11.55 4.71
N PRO A 83 -20.73 -12.59 4.04
CA PRO A 83 -19.29 -12.82 3.82
C PRO A 83 -18.68 -11.73 2.94
N TYR A 84 -17.38 -11.44 3.11
CA TYR A 84 -16.68 -10.48 2.25
C TYR A 84 -16.61 -11.03 0.83
N ALA A 85 -17.07 -10.25 -0.14
CA ALA A 85 -17.00 -10.58 -1.56
C ALA A 85 -16.67 -9.34 -2.38
N TRP A 86 -15.94 -9.57 -3.48
CA TRP A 86 -15.54 -8.53 -4.40
C TRP A 86 -15.48 -9.08 -5.83
N GLU A 87 -15.54 -8.17 -6.79
CA GLU A 87 -15.39 -8.47 -8.22
C GLU A 87 -14.54 -7.41 -8.90
N ILE A 88 -14.12 -7.71 -10.15
CA ILE A 88 -13.42 -6.74 -10.99
C ILE A 88 -14.45 -5.86 -11.69
N GLY A 89 -14.36 -4.56 -11.43
CA GLY A 89 -15.01 -3.52 -12.20
C GLY A 89 -14.01 -2.76 -13.08
N GLU A 90 -14.47 -1.66 -13.66
CA GLU A 90 -13.64 -0.73 -14.42
C GLU A 90 -14.16 0.70 -14.24
N ALA A 91 -13.25 1.67 -14.32
CA ALA A 91 -13.58 3.09 -14.31
C ALA A 91 -12.83 3.81 -15.45
N PRO A 92 -13.45 4.81 -16.12
CA PRO A 92 -12.74 5.67 -17.05
C PRO A 92 -11.62 6.45 -16.35
N LEU A 93 -10.43 6.53 -16.96
CA LEU A 93 -9.30 7.27 -16.37
C LEU A 93 -9.62 8.75 -16.12
N SER A 94 -10.51 9.34 -16.94
CA SER A 94 -10.98 10.72 -16.77
C SER A 94 -11.76 10.95 -15.48
N GLU A 95 -12.36 9.91 -14.91
CA GLU A 95 -13.11 9.98 -13.64
C GLU A 95 -12.23 9.70 -12.42
N VAL A 96 -11.04 9.14 -12.64
CA VAL A 96 -10.07 8.82 -11.58
C VAL A 96 -9.01 9.91 -11.44
N ALA A 97 -8.63 10.55 -12.54
CA ALA A 97 -7.63 11.60 -12.54
C ALA A 97 -8.03 12.75 -11.59
N ASN A 98 -7.11 13.12 -10.69
CA ASN A 98 -7.29 14.18 -9.69
C ASN A 98 -8.40 13.95 -8.65
N VAL A 99 -8.91 12.72 -8.52
CA VAL A 99 -9.86 12.33 -7.47
C VAL A 99 -9.16 11.46 -6.44
N GLU A 100 -9.38 11.77 -5.16
CA GLU A 100 -8.78 11.05 -4.04
C GLU A 100 -9.83 10.36 -3.18
N LYS A 101 -9.48 9.19 -2.63
CA LYS A 101 -10.29 8.53 -1.61
C LYS A 101 -9.89 9.04 -0.22
N MET A 102 -10.60 10.07 0.24
CA MET A 102 -10.42 10.61 1.59
C MET A 102 -10.82 9.58 2.66
N MET A 103 -10.10 9.57 3.80
CA MET A 103 -10.51 8.81 4.97
C MET A 103 -11.85 9.36 5.47
N PRO A 104 -12.93 8.55 5.57
CA PRO A 104 -14.20 9.02 6.10
C PRO A 104 -14.06 9.50 7.54
N MET A 105 -14.67 10.63 7.88
CA MET A 105 -14.58 11.16 9.26
C MET A 105 -15.22 10.23 10.28
N ASP A 106 -16.24 9.47 9.89
CA ASP A 106 -16.89 8.48 10.74
C ASP A 106 -16.09 7.17 10.88
N PHE A 107 -14.90 7.08 10.30
CA PHE A 107 -13.92 6.03 10.57
C PHE A 107 -13.05 6.32 11.80
N ILE A 108 -13.02 7.57 12.26
CA ILE A 108 -12.22 8.04 13.39
C ILE A 108 -13.13 8.15 14.62
N SER A 109 -12.66 7.71 15.79
CA SER A 109 -13.41 7.85 17.05
C SER A 109 -13.61 9.32 17.42
N GLU A 110 -14.61 9.60 18.28
CA GLU A 110 -14.96 10.96 18.70
C GLU A 110 -13.80 11.72 19.35
N ASP A 111 -12.92 11.01 20.06
CA ASP A 111 -11.71 11.58 20.67
C ASP A 111 -10.55 11.80 19.69
N GLY A 112 -10.66 11.32 18.45
CA GLY A 112 -9.64 11.46 17.41
C GLY A 112 -8.46 10.48 17.51
N PHE A 113 -8.45 9.56 18.47
CA PHE A 113 -7.28 8.70 18.76
C PHE A 113 -7.46 7.21 18.42
N GLY A 114 -8.59 6.83 17.84
CA GLY A 114 -8.91 5.45 17.50
C GLY A 114 -9.74 5.32 16.22
N ILE A 115 -10.08 4.07 15.88
CA ILE A 115 -10.92 3.74 14.72
C ILE A 115 -12.28 3.20 15.15
N THR A 116 -13.33 3.57 14.43
CA THR A 116 -14.71 3.13 14.69
C THR A 116 -14.97 1.71 14.20
N GLN A 117 -16.14 1.16 14.55
CA GLN A 117 -16.57 -0.14 14.02
C GLN A 117 -16.72 -0.11 12.48
N LYS A 118 -17.22 0.99 11.90
CA LYS A 118 -17.32 1.14 10.45
C LYS A 118 -15.96 1.04 9.75
N CYS A 119 -14.93 1.63 10.35
CA CYS A 119 -13.56 1.52 9.86
C CYS A 119 -13.06 0.07 9.91
N LYS A 120 -13.32 -0.65 11.01
CA LYS A 120 -12.97 -2.07 11.16
C LYS A 120 -13.68 -2.94 10.12
N ASP A 121 -14.98 -2.74 9.92
CA ASP A 121 -15.77 -3.45 8.91
C ASP A 121 -15.24 -3.19 7.49
N TYR A 122 -14.67 -2.02 7.24
CA TYR A 122 -13.99 -1.71 6.00
C TYR A 122 -12.61 -2.37 5.89
N LEU A 123 -11.75 -2.25 6.90
CA LEU A 123 -10.33 -2.62 6.82
C LEU A 123 -10.06 -4.11 7.08
N TYR A 124 -10.77 -4.74 8.00
CA TYR A 124 -10.47 -6.12 8.42
C TYR A 124 -10.54 -7.14 7.28
N PRO A 125 -11.52 -7.07 6.36
CA PRO A 125 -11.53 -7.98 5.21
C PRO A 125 -10.31 -7.78 4.29
N LEU A 126 -9.75 -6.57 4.22
CA LEU A 126 -8.61 -6.27 3.34
C LEU A 126 -7.29 -6.85 3.84
N ILE A 127 -7.21 -7.19 5.13
CA ILE A 127 -6.02 -7.82 5.73
C ILE A 127 -6.23 -9.32 5.99
N GLN A 128 -7.36 -9.88 5.58
CA GLN A 128 -7.74 -11.26 5.89
C GLN A 128 -6.93 -12.27 5.06
N GLY A 129 -6.52 -13.35 5.73
CA GLY A 129 -5.78 -14.48 5.15
C GLY A 129 -4.29 -14.22 4.98
N GLU A 130 -3.49 -15.27 5.02
CA GLU A 130 -2.04 -15.22 4.94
C GLU A 130 -1.53 -15.82 3.63
N ALA A 131 -0.70 -15.09 2.90
CA ALA A 131 -0.15 -15.55 1.62
C ALA A 131 1.37 -15.80 1.69
N TYR A 132 1.86 -16.64 2.59
CA TYR A 132 3.30 -16.86 2.79
C TYR A 132 4.04 -17.23 1.49
N PRO A 133 5.24 -16.67 1.22
CA PRO A 133 6.07 -17.13 0.11
C PRO A 133 6.64 -18.53 0.39
N PRO A 134 7.13 -19.25 -0.62
CA PRO A 134 7.97 -20.42 -0.39
C PRO A 134 9.26 -20.02 0.36
N TYR A 135 9.82 -20.95 1.12
CA TYR A 135 11.05 -20.77 1.89
C TYR A 135 12.12 -21.76 1.46
N LYS A 136 13.37 -21.32 1.47
CA LYS A 136 14.55 -22.14 1.24
C LYS A 136 14.89 -22.97 2.49
N ALA A 137 15.72 -24.00 2.32
CA ALA A 137 16.20 -24.84 3.42
C ALA A 137 16.93 -24.07 4.53
N ASN A 138 17.46 -22.87 4.23
CA ASN A 138 18.10 -21.99 5.21
C ASN A 138 17.14 -21.04 5.94
N GLY A 139 15.82 -21.21 5.77
CA GLY A 139 14.80 -20.43 6.47
C GLY A 139 14.50 -19.05 5.88
N MET A 140 15.06 -18.69 4.72
CA MET A 140 14.79 -17.41 4.04
C MET A 140 13.67 -17.55 2.99
N PRO A 141 12.83 -16.51 2.78
CA PRO A 141 11.89 -16.48 1.66
C PRO A 141 12.60 -16.64 0.32
N ASP A 142 12.05 -17.46 -0.57
CA ASP A 142 12.57 -17.69 -1.91
C ASP A 142 12.00 -16.66 -2.90
N TYR A 143 12.54 -15.44 -2.84
CA TYR A 143 12.16 -14.37 -3.77
C TYR A 143 12.87 -14.49 -5.11
N VAL A 144 12.12 -14.21 -6.19
CA VAL A 144 12.62 -14.22 -7.56
C VAL A 144 13.47 -12.98 -7.85
N THR A 145 14.58 -13.18 -8.57
CA THR A 145 15.34 -12.09 -9.21
C THR A 145 15.18 -12.22 -10.72
N LEU A 146 14.63 -11.19 -11.35
CA LEU A 146 14.42 -11.18 -12.80
C LEU A 146 15.74 -10.95 -13.54
N LYS A 147 15.86 -11.53 -14.74
CA LYS A 147 17.04 -11.33 -15.60
C LYS A 147 17.16 -9.90 -16.14
N LEU A 148 16.02 -9.20 -16.26
CA LEU A 148 15.91 -7.83 -16.79
C LEU A 148 16.75 -7.59 -18.06
N ALA A 149 16.67 -8.53 -19.01
CA ALA A 149 17.43 -8.46 -20.25
C ALA A 149 17.01 -7.21 -21.07
N PRO A 150 17.95 -6.34 -21.46
CA PRO A 150 17.64 -5.13 -22.19
C PRO A 150 17.20 -5.46 -23.63
N VAL A 151 16.37 -4.57 -24.20
CA VAL A 151 16.00 -4.62 -25.62
C VAL A 151 16.89 -3.68 -26.43
N GLU A 152 17.07 -3.99 -27.71
CA GLU A 152 17.83 -3.15 -28.63
C GLU A 152 17.21 -1.76 -28.76
N ARG A 153 18.04 -0.71 -28.66
CA ARG A 153 17.59 0.68 -28.81
C ARG A 153 17.21 0.94 -30.27
N LYS A 154 16.04 1.54 -30.48
CA LYS A 154 15.54 1.94 -31.81
C LYS A 154 15.52 3.46 -32.04
N LEU A 155 15.68 4.23 -30.98
CA LEU A 155 15.61 5.69 -30.99
C LEU A 155 16.92 6.25 -30.45
N GLY A 156 17.21 7.51 -30.77
CA GLY A 156 18.33 8.26 -30.19
C GLY A 156 18.12 8.54 -28.69
N ASP A 157 19.11 9.15 -28.08
CA ASP A 157 19.00 9.59 -26.68
C ASP A 157 17.92 10.68 -26.54
N PHE A 158 17.22 10.65 -25.40
CA PHE A 158 16.21 11.64 -25.03
C PHE A 158 16.80 12.59 -23.99
N GLU A 159 16.90 13.87 -24.32
CA GLU A 159 17.29 14.94 -23.40
C GLU A 159 16.03 15.65 -22.88
N LEU A 160 15.93 15.80 -21.55
CA LEU A 160 14.83 16.43 -20.83
C LEU A 160 14.98 17.95 -20.76
#